data_AF-A0A2A2A8T8-F1
#
_entry.id   AF-A0A2A2A8T8-F1
#
_cell.length_a   1.000
_cell.length_b   1.000
_cell.length_c   1.000
_cell.angle_alpha   90.00
_cell.angle_beta   90.00
_cell.angle_gamma   90.00
#
_symmetry.space_group_name_H-M   'P 1'
#
loop_
_entity.id
_entity.type
_entity.pdbx_description
1 polymer ?
#
loop_
_entity_poly.entity_id
_entity_poly.type
_entity_poly.pdbx_seq_one_letter_code
_entity_poly.pdbx_strand_id
1 'polypeptide(L)'
;MADAVATKVQAPVAAPPAPFGASVPSPVEAGSTPQQAKTRQARKALGLPQVNFARLINTPLALLNDWEQGRQVPPGAAVCLFELLIRHPELAKELEQADRGEQG
;
A
#
# COMPACT_ATOMS: atom_id res chain seq x y z
N MET A 1 56.31 6.69 -30.87
CA MET A 1 55.17 5.75 -30.77
C MET A 1 54.73 5.77 -29.31
N ALA A 2 53.73 6.58 -28.99
CA ALA A 2 53.21 6.71 -27.62
C ALA A 2 51.77 6.19 -27.63
N ASP A 3 51.54 5.10 -26.91
CA ASP A 3 50.25 4.44 -26.78
C ASP A 3 49.27 5.31 -25.99
N ALA A 4 48.12 5.59 -26.60
CA ALA A 4 46.97 6.21 -25.98
C ALA A 4 45.72 5.52 -26.51
N VAL A 5 45.04 4.71 -25.69
CA VAL A 5 43.58 4.61 -25.70
C VAL A 5 43.10 4.32 -24.27
N ALA A 6 42.43 5.30 -23.71
CA ALA A 6 41.69 5.23 -22.47
C ALA A 6 40.46 4.32 -22.63
N THR A 7 40.29 3.38 -21.71
CA THR A 7 39.03 2.71 -21.43
C THR A 7 37.98 3.73 -20.99
N LYS A 8 36.87 3.85 -21.72
CA LYS A 8 35.67 4.57 -21.27
C LYS A 8 34.51 3.59 -21.17
N VAL A 9 34.28 3.06 -19.96
CA VAL A 9 33.00 2.45 -19.58
C VAL A 9 32.09 3.59 -19.13
N GLN A 10 31.08 3.90 -19.95
CA GLN A 10 30.01 4.82 -19.60
C GLN A 10 28.91 4.02 -18.89
N ALA A 11 28.74 4.23 -17.58
CA ALA A 11 27.56 3.79 -16.84
C ALA A 11 26.33 4.65 -17.20
N PRO A 12 25.10 4.11 -17.17
CA PRO A 12 23.90 4.93 -17.25
C PRO A 12 23.72 5.76 -15.98
N VAL A 13 23.43 7.03 -16.20
CA VAL A 13 23.18 8.07 -15.19
C VAL A 13 22.11 7.63 -14.19
N ALA A 14 22.48 7.63 -12.91
CA ALA A 14 21.58 7.39 -11.79
C ALA A 14 20.51 8.48 -11.70
N ALA A 15 19.27 8.08 -11.42
CA ALA A 15 18.20 8.98 -11.02
C ALA A 15 18.59 9.76 -9.73
N PRO A 16 18.12 11.00 -9.53
CA PRO A 16 18.51 11.82 -8.39
C PRO A 16 18.02 11.22 -7.06
N PRO A 17 18.74 11.42 -5.94
CA PRO A 17 18.31 10.95 -4.63
C PRO A 17 17.11 11.75 -4.13
N ALA A 18 16.02 11.08 -3.77
CA ALA A 18 14.94 11.67 -2.99
C ALA A 18 15.45 11.98 -1.56
N PRO A 19 15.11 13.13 -0.94
CA PRO A 19 15.60 13.47 0.38
C PRO A 19 14.82 12.78 1.52
N PHE A 20 15.61 12.41 2.55
CA PHE A 20 15.29 12.12 3.96
C PHE A 20 14.20 11.09 4.32
N GLY A 21 14.67 9.94 4.83
CA GLY A 21 14.07 9.34 6.03
C GLY A 21 13.14 8.13 5.89
N ALA A 22 13.00 7.51 4.72
CA ALA A 22 12.34 6.21 4.62
C ALA A 22 13.39 5.10 4.47
N SER A 23 13.70 4.41 5.58
CA SER A 23 14.42 3.14 5.55
C SER A 23 13.65 2.18 4.65
N VAL A 24 14.13 1.92 3.44
CA VAL A 24 13.64 0.83 2.59
C VAL A 24 14.09 -0.48 3.25
N PRO A 25 13.20 -1.33 3.77
CA PRO A 25 13.61 -2.62 4.32
C PRO A 25 14.08 -3.54 3.18
N SER A 26 15.23 -4.18 3.37
CA SER A 26 15.81 -5.18 2.46
C SER A 26 14.90 -6.42 2.31
N PRO A 27 14.88 -7.09 1.14
CA PRO A 27 13.84 -8.04 0.76
C PRO A 27 14.02 -9.48 1.32
N VAL A 28 14.56 -9.67 2.53
CA VAL A 28 14.88 -11.04 3.02
C VAL A 28 14.13 -11.48 4.29
N GLU A 29 13.28 -10.65 4.90
CA GLU A 29 12.55 -11.02 6.11
C GLU A 29 11.10 -11.39 5.77
N ALA A 30 10.78 -12.67 5.85
CA ALA A 30 9.45 -13.22 5.66
C ALA A 30 8.46 -12.68 6.71
N GLY A 31 7.70 -11.66 6.35
CA GLY A 31 6.62 -11.14 7.17
C GLY A 31 5.98 -9.95 6.49
N SER A 32 4.65 -9.99 6.28
CA SER A 32 3.90 -8.90 5.66
C SER A 32 4.33 -7.54 6.22
N THR A 33 4.48 -6.53 5.35
CA THR A 33 4.84 -5.19 5.83
C THR A 33 3.81 -4.69 6.86
N PRO A 34 4.19 -3.79 7.79
CA PRO A 34 3.24 -3.22 8.76
C PRO A 34 1.98 -2.65 8.11
N GLN A 35 2.12 -2.10 6.90
CA GLN A 35 1.03 -1.58 6.08
C GLN A 35 0.08 -2.68 5.61
N GLN A 36 0.59 -3.83 5.17
CA GLN A 36 -0.23 -4.98 4.79
C GLN A 36 -0.96 -5.61 5.99
N ALA A 37 -0.30 -5.61 7.16
CA ALA A 37 -0.92 -6.07 8.40
C ALA A 37 -2.13 -5.19 8.78
N LYS A 38 -2.04 -3.86 8.56
CA LYS A 38 -3.13 -2.92 8.83
C LYS A 38 -4.37 -3.20 7.97
N THR A 39 -4.21 -3.56 6.70
CA THR A 39 -5.34 -3.95 5.83
C THR A 39 -6.17 -5.08 6.45
N ARG A 40 -5.49 -6.15 6.87
CA ARG A 40 -6.16 -7.32 7.48
C ARG A 40 -6.76 -6.99 8.84
N GLN A 41 -6.09 -6.14 9.63
CA GLN A 41 -6.58 -5.70 10.95
C GLN A 41 -7.86 -4.88 10.82
N ALA A 42 -7.91 -3.90 9.90
CA ALA A 42 -9.10 -3.09 9.66
C ALA A 42 -10.30 -3.94 9.27
N ARG A 43 -10.13 -4.88 8.32
CA ARG A 43 -11.21 -5.78 7.94
C ARG A 43 -11.72 -6.64 9.12
N LYS A 44 -10.80 -7.16 9.94
CA LYS A 44 -11.15 -7.95 11.13
C LYS A 44 -11.85 -7.12 12.20
N ALA A 45 -11.42 -5.87 12.42
CA ALA A 45 -12.04 -4.95 13.37
C ALA A 45 -13.51 -4.66 13.01
N LEU A 46 -13.81 -4.58 11.71
CA LEU A 46 -15.17 -4.38 11.21
C LEU A 46 -15.99 -5.67 11.11
N GLY A 47 -15.37 -6.85 11.27
CA GLY A 47 -16.07 -8.13 11.13
C GLY A 47 -16.61 -8.42 9.73
N LEU A 48 -16.11 -7.74 8.70
CA LEU A 48 -16.64 -7.82 7.34
C LEU A 48 -15.98 -8.93 6.50
N PRO A 49 -16.74 -9.61 5.63
CA PRO A 49 -16.15 -10.43 4.60
C PRO A 49 -15.37 -9.56 3.60
N GLN A 50 -14.35 -10.13 2.95
CA GLN A 50 -13.40 -9.42 2.09
C GLN A 50 -14.11 -8.62 0.97
N VAL A 51 -15.16 -9.18 0.37
CA VAL A 51 -15.95 -8.50 -0.68
C VAL A 51 -16.70 -7.27 -0.17
N ASN A 52 -17.26 -7.32 1.05
CA ASN A 52 -17.97 -6.18 1.62
C ASN A 52 -16.98 -5.09 2.05
N PHE A 53 -15.83 -5.49 2.59
CA PHE A 53 -14.77 -4.54 2.91
C PHE A 53 -14.23 -3.84 1.65
N ALA A 54 -14.00 -4.59 0.57
CA ALA A 54 -13.57 -4.03 -0.72
C ALA A 54 -14.53 -2.94 -1.23
N ARG A 55 -15.85 -3.21 -1.15
CA ARG A 55 -16.89 -2.23 -1.51
C ARG A 55 -16.87 -1.02 -0.59
N LEU A 56 -16.78 -1.24 0.72
CA LEU A 56 -16.76 -0.17 1.73
C LEU A 56 -15.65 0.86 1.48
N ILE A 57 -14.45 0.40 1.12
CA ILE A 57 -13.29 1.26 0.87
C ILE A 57 -13.14 1.63 -0.62
N ASN A 58 -14.19 1.40 -1.43
CA ASN A 58 -14.21 1.61 -2.87
C ASN A 58 -12.94 1.11 -3.60
N THR A 59 -12.54 -0.12 -3.29
CA THR A 59 -11.32 -0.74 -3.82
C THR A 59 -11.68 -2.05 -4.52
N PRO A 60 -11.13 -2.33 -5.72
CA PRO A 60 -11.35 -3.62 -6.38
C PRO A 60 -10.95 -4.80 -5.49
N LEU A 61 -11.78 -5.85 -5.45
CA LEU A 61 -11.51 -7.04 -4.61
C LEU A 61 -10.14 -7.68 -4.91
N ALA A 62 -9.74 -7.71 -6.19
CA ALA A 62 -8.44 -8.22 -6.61
C ALA A 62 -7.27 -7.42 -5.99
N LEU A 63 -7.39 -6.08 -5.98
CA LEU A 63 -6.38 -5.19 -5.42
C LEU A 63 -6.32 -5.31 -3.89
N LEU A 64 -7.46 -5.41 -3.23
CA LEU A 64 -7.52 -5.68 -1.79
C LEU A 64 -6.83 -7.03 -1.46
N ASN A 65 -7.07 -8.06 -2.27
CA ASN A 65 -6.41 -9.36 -2.09
C ASN A 65 -4.89 -9.26 -2.29
N ASP A 66 -4.41 -8.49 -3.25
CA ASP A 66 -2.98 -8.23 -3.44
C ASP A 66 -2.35 -7.54 -2.23
N TRP A 67 -3.07 -6.60 -1.59
CA TRP A 67 -2.62 -5.96 -0.36
C TRP A 67 -2.61 -6.91 0.83
N GLU A 68 -3.66 -7.70 1.03
CA GLU A 68 -3.72 -8.65 2.14
C GLU A 68 -2.72 -9.80 2.01
N GLN A 69 -2.35 -10.19 0.79
CA GLN A 69 -1.34 -11.22 0.48
C GLN A 69 0.08 -10.66 0.41
N GLY A 70 0.22 -9.33 0.45
CA GLY A 70 1.51 -8.66 0.38
C GLY A 70 2.17 -8.65 -1.00
N ARG A 71 1.42 -8.95 -2.06
CA ARG A 71 1.87 -8.79 -3.45
C ARG A 71 2.01 -7.32 -3.82
N GLN A 72 1.23 -6.45 -3.18
CA GLN A 72 1.28 -5.00 -3.34
C GLN A 72 1.19 -4.31 -1.97
N VAL A 73 1.74 -3.09 -1.87
CA VAL A 73 1.64 -2.28 -0.66
C VAL A 73 0.44 -1.33 -0.81
N PRO A 74 -0.47 -1.24 0.18
CA PRO A 74 -1.56 -0.28 0.12
C PRO A 74 -1.01 1.16 0.15
N PRO A 75 -1.63 2.10 -0.57
CA PRO A 75 -1.22 3.50 -0.55
C PRO A 75 -1.35 4.10 0.85
N GLY A 76 -0.55 5.11 1.18
CA GLY A 76 -0.53 5.72 2.51
C GLY A 76 -1.89 6.26 2.97
N ALA A 77 -2.71 6.77 2.04
CA ALA A 77 -4.07 7.20 2.34
C ALA A 77 -4.98 6.03 2.79
N ALA A 78 -4.87 4.87 2.14
CA ALA A 78 -5.60 3.67 2.56
C ALA A 78 -5.12 3.18 3.94
N VAL A 79 -3.81 3.23 4.20
CA VAL A 79 -3.26 2.87 5.52
C VAL A 79 -3.80 3.80 6.61
N CYS A 80 -3.88 5.10 6.35
CA CYS A 80 -4.47 6.08 7.27
C CYS A 80 -5.95 5.77 7.55
N LEU A 81 -6.72 5.46 6.50
CA LEU A 81 -8.11 5.03 6.63
C LEU A 81 -8.23 3.76 7.48
N PHE A 82 -7.36 2.77 7.28
CA PHE A 82 -7.36 1.52 8.05
C PHE A 82 -7.08 1.78 9.53
N GLU A 83 -6.12 2.63 9.87
CA GLU A 83 -5.85 3.02 11.26
C GLU A 83 -7.03 3.75 11.91
N LEU A 84 -7.77 4.53 11.13
CA LEU A 84 -8.97 5.21 11.59
C LEU A 84 -10.09 4.20 11.87
N LEU A 85 -10.38 3.31 10.92
CA LEU A 85 -11.42 2.29 11.04
C LEU A 85 -11.12 1.24 12.13
N ILE A 86 -9.85 0.97 12.42
CA ILE A 86 -9.45 0.11 13.55
C ILE A 86 -9.80 0.77 14.90
N ARG A 87 -9.60 2.09 15.02
CA ARG A 87 -9.88 2.84 16.25
C ARG A 87 -11.36 3.19 16.42
N HIS A 88 -12.03 3.43 15.30
CA HIS A 88 -13.40 3.94 15.21
C HIS A 88 -14.21 3.10 14.21
N PRO A 89 -14.55 1.84 14.54
CA PRO A 89 -15.31 0.96 13.65
C PRO A 89 -16.72 1.49 13.32
N GLU A 90 -17.27 2.38 14.15
CA GLU A 90 -18.54 3.07 13.92
C GLU A 90 -18.57 3.88 12.62
N LEU A 91 -17.43 4.38 12.16
CA LEU A 91 -17.30 5.18 10.94
C LEU A 91 -17.57 4.37 9.66
N ALA A 92 -17.51 3.04 9.71
CA ALA A 92 -17.86 2.21 8.57
C ALA A 92 -19.29 2.50 8.07
N LYS A 93 -20.22 2.86 8.97
CA LYS A 93 -21.60 3.20 8.60
C LYS A 93 -21.68 4.46 7.75
N GLU A 94 -20.79 5.42 7.98
CA GLU A 94 -20.74 6.67 7.18
C GLU A 94 -20.23 6.39 5.77
N LEU A 95 -19.25 5.49 5.63
CA LEU A 95 -18.76 5.05 4.32
C LEU A 95 -19.83 4.28 3.53
N GLU A 96 -20.65 3.46 4.19
CA GLU A 96 -21.79 2.78 3.54
C GLU A 96 -22.88 3.75 3.06
N GLN A 97 -23.09 4.85 3.79
CA GLN A 97 -24.07 5.87 3.41
C GLN A 97 -23.59 6.69 2.21
N ALA A 98 -22.28 6.97 2.11
CA ALA A 98 -21.69 7.67 0.99
C ALA A 98 -21.87 6.92 -0.34
N ASP A 99 -21.68 5.59 -0.36
CA ASP A 99 -21.88 4.75 -1.55
C ASP A 99 -23.32 4.78 -2.07
N ARG A 100 -24.31 4.90 -1.18
CA ARG A 100 -25.74 4.97 -1.55
C ARG A 100 -26.12 6.32 -2.18
N GLY A 101 -25.44 7.39 -1.81
CA GLY A 101 -25.72 8.74 -2.29
C GLY A 101 -25.34 8.97 -3.76
N GLU A 102 -24.42 8.17 -4.30
CA GLU A 102 -23.95 8.27 -5.69
C GLU A 102 -24.70 7.31 -6.66
N GLN A 103 -25.56 6.44 -6.15
CA GLN A 103 -26.32 5.45 -6.94
C GLN A 103 -27.77 5.88 -7.27
N GLY A 104 -28.16 7.12 -6.93
CA GLY A 104 -29.47 7.71 -7.24
C GLY A 104 -29.38 8.76 -8.33
#